data_AF-A0A3D3F7N2-F1
#
_entry.id   AF-A0A3D3F7N2-F1
#
_cell.length_a   1.000
_cell.length_b   1.000
_cell.length_c   1.000
_cell.angle_alpha   90.00
_cell.angle_beta   90.00
_cell.angle_gamma   90.00
#
_symmetry.space_group_name_H-M   'P 1'
#
loop_
_entity.id
_entity.type
_entity.pdbx_description
1 polymer ?
#
loop_
_entity_poly.entity_id
_entity_poly.type
_entity_poly.pdbx_seq_one_letter_code
_entity_poly.pdbx_strand_id
1 'polypeptide(L)'
;DAQIRSPRKAILTYINNQVGVRVPQGTQVAIVSDLSHFKIDGEIADSYGDRIATGNKVVVKIGNEQLTGAVSSVTPLSKNGIIQFTVQLDDDNHPRLRSGLKTDVYVMNAVKDDVMR
;
A
#
# COMPACT_ATOMS: atom_id res chain seq x y z
N ASP A 1 -15.98 31.94 14.00
CA ASP A 1 -15.78 30.54 14.41
C ASP A 1 -14.66 29.87 13.64
N ALA A 2 -13.79 29.15 14.35
CA ALA A 2 -12.79 28.30 13.72
C ALA A 2 -13.44 26.97 13.31
N GLN A 3 -13.19 26.53 12.07
CA GLN A 3 -13.71 25.25 11.55
C GLN A 3 -12.54 24.41 11.04
N ILE A 4 -12.52 23.14 11.42
CA ILE A 4 -11.60 22.15 10.88
C ILE A 4 -12.33 21.39 9.76
N ARG A 5 -11.74 21.34 8.58
CA ARG A 5 -12.30 20.66 7.40
C ARG A 5 -11.36 19.56 6.94
N SER A 6 -11.91 18.47 6.44
CA SER A 6 -11.10 17.42 5.82
C SER A 6 -10.38 17.99 4.59
N PRO A 7 -9.08 17.71 4.38
CA PRO A 7 -8.35 18.19 3.21
C PRO A 7 -8.77 17.50 1.91
N ARG A 8 -9.48 16.37 1.99
CA ARG A 8 -9.99 15.59 0.85
C ARG A 8 -11.26 14.82 1.22
N LYS A 9 -11.98 14.31 0.21
CA LYS A 9 -13.04 13.32 0.43
C LYS A 9 -12.42 12.04 0.99
N ALA A 10 -12.94 11.55 2.10
CA ALA A 10 -12.43 10.38 2.81
C ALA A 10 -13.45 9.93 3.88
N ILE A 11 -13.21 8.77 4.47
CA ILE A 11 -13.99 8.22 5.58
C ILE A 11 -13.28 8.55 6.90
N LEU A 12 -14.03 9.04 7.88
CA LEU A 12 -13.53 9.33 9.22
C LEU A 12 -13.27 8.01 9.96
N THR A 13 -12.00 7.65 10.14
CA THR A 13 -11.61 6.41 10.83
C THR A 13 -11.28 6.63 12.31
N TYR A 14 -10.96 7.86 12.69
CA TYR A 14 -10.73 8.25 14.07
C TYR A 14 -11.08 9.72 14.29
N ILE A 15 -11.62 10.07 15.46
CA ILE A 15 -11.82 11.45 15.90
C ILE A 15 -11.54 11.56 17.40
N ASN A 16 -10.83 12.61 17.80
CA ASN A 16 -10.75 12.99 19.21
C ASN A 16 -12.07 13.70 19.60
N ASN A 17 -12.82 13.08 20.51
CA ASN A 17 -14.14 13.54 20.95
C ASN A 17 -14.13 14.27 22.31
N GLN A 18 -12.97 14.71 22.80
CA GLN A 18 -12.86 15.46 24.06
C GLN A 18 -13.31 16.92 23.89
N VAL A 19 -14.58 17.16 24.17
CA VAL A 19 -15.19 18.50 24.11
C VAL A 19 -14.61 19.42 25.19
N GLY A 20 -14.33 20.68 24.83
CA GLY A 20 -13.83 21.71 25.75
C GLY A 20 -12.30 21.79 25.85
N VAL A 21 -11.58 20.90 25.17
CA VAL A 21 -10.11 20.89 25.14
C VAL A 21 -9.57 21.96 24.18
N ARG A 22 -8.47 22.62 24.57
CA ARG A 22 -7.72 23.52 23.67
C ARG A 22 -6.92 22.69 22.67
N VAL A 23 -7.01 23.04 21.39
CA VAL A 23 -6.30 22.35 20.29
C VAL A 23 -5.22 23.27 19.69
N PRO A 24 -3.95 23.10 20.05
CA PRO A 24 -2.84 23.81 19.41
C PRO A 24 -2.64 23.38 17.94
N GLN A 25 -1.97 24.22 17.14
CA GLN A 25 -1.54 23.85 15.80
C GLN A 25 -0.66 22.58 15.83
N GLY A 26 -0.86 21.68 14.86
CA GLY A 26 -0.15 20.40 14.79
C GLY A 26 -0.80 19.27 15.60
N THR A 27 -1.83 19.56 16.40
CA THR A 27 -2.59 18.52 17.10
C THR A 27 -3.39 17.68 16.11
N GLN A 28 -3.21 16.36 16.16
CA GLN A 28 -4.05 15.42 15.40
C GLN A 28 -5.44 15.33 16.04
N VAL A 29 -6.45 15.80 15.33
CA VAL A 29 -7.85 15.79 15.80
C VAL A 29 -8.69 14.67 15.19
N ALA A 30 -8.28 14.17 14.03
CA ALA A 30 -8.98 13.12 13.30
C ALA A 30 -8.00 12.37 12.38
N ILE A 31 -8.31 11.11 12.08
CA ILE A 31 -7.72 10.37 10.98
C ILE A 31 -8.82 10.15 9.95
N VAL A 32 -8.52 10.48 8.70
CA VAL A 32 -9.38 10.21 7.57
C VAL A 32 -8.66 9.27 6.62
N SER A 33 -9.36 8.21 6.20
CA SER A 33 -8.82 7.19 5.31
C SER A 33 -9.65 7.09 4.06
N ASP A 34 -9.00 6.77 2.96
CA ASP A 34 -9.67 6.26 1.78
C ASP A 34 -9.86 4.75 1.98
N LEU A 35 -11.10 4.26 2.06
CA LEU A 35 -11.39 2.82 2.14
C LEU A 35 -11.73 2.22 0.76
N SER A 36 -11.69 3.03 -0.29
CA SER A 36 -11.92 2.59 -1.68
C SER A 36 -10.64 2.27 -2.42
N HIS A 37 -9.48 2.76 -1.99
CA HIS A 37 -8.20 2.51 -2.66
C HIS A 37 -7.22 1.77 -1.75
N PHE A 38 -6.70 0.64 -2.22
CA PHE A 38 -5.81 -0.22 -1.47
C PHE A 38 -4.43 -0.31 -2.13
N LYS A 39 -3.39 -0.17 -1.31
CA LYS A 39 -2.02 -0.54 -1.67
C LYS A 39 -1.63 -1.82 -0.95
N ILE A 40 -0.63 -2.51 -1.48
CA ILE A 40 -0.09 -3.72 -0.82
C ILE A 40 1.28 -3.38 -0.27
N ASP A 41 1.46 -3.71 1.01
CA ASP A 41 2.77 -3.67 1.65
C ASP A 41 3.36 -5.09 1.59
N GLY A 42 4.57 -5.20 1.05
CA GLY A 42 5.27 -6.45 0.80
C GLY A 42 6.62 -6.50 1.49
N GLU A 43 7.04 -7.71 1.84
CA GLU A 43 8.33 -8.00 2.46
C GLU A 43 9.05 -9.08 1.66
N ILE A 44 10.34 -8.89 1.43
CA ILE A 44 11.19 -9.88 0.75
C ILE A 44 12.53 -9.97 1.47
N ALA A 45 13.15 -11.15 1.49
CA ALA A 45 14.49 -11.28 2.02
C ALA A 45 15.49 -10.45 1.19
N ASP A 46 16.45 -9.82 1.85
CA ASP A 46 17.44 -8.93 1.22
C ASP A 46 18.36 -9.64 0.21
N SER A 47 18.54 -10.96 0.35
CA SER A 47 19.17 -11.81 -0.66
C SER A 47 18.50 -11.77 -2.05
N TYR A 48 17.24 -11.33 -2.11
CA TYR A 48 16.51 -11.07 -3.36
C TYR A 48 16.33 -9.57 -3.65
N GLY A 49 17.00 -8.67 -2.91
CA GLY A 49 16.87 -7.22 -3.01
C GLY A 49 17.20 -6.67 -4.39
N ASP A 50 18.21 -7.21 -5.06
CA ASP A 50 18.57 -6.82 -6.44
C ASP A 50 17.45 -7.14 -7.45
N ARG A 51 16.50 -8.01 -7.05
CA ARG A 51 15.38 -8.42 -7.89
C ARG A 51 14.15 -7.53 -7.74
N ILE A 52 14.19 -6.53 -6.88
CA ILE A 52 13.07 -5.62 -6.66
C ILE A 52 13.47 -4.17 -6.93
N ALA A 53 12.79 -3.58 -7.91
CA ALA A 53 12.93 -2.18 -8.27
C ALA A 53 11.54 -1.58 -8.48
N THR A 54 11.46 -0.27 -8.28
CA THR A 54 10.27 0.51 -8.65
C THR A 54 9.95 0.30 -10.13
N GLY A 55 8.67 0.12 -10.44
CA GLY A 55 8.19 -0.18 -11.78
C GLY A 55 8.18 -1.67 -12.15
N ASN A 56 8.75 -2.57 -11.33
CA ASN A 56 8.63 -4.00 -11.57
C ASN A 56 7.16 -4.40 -11.61
N LYS A 57 6.76 -5.15 -12.64
CA LYS A 57 5.40 -5.69 -12.75
C LYS A 57 5.15 -6.70 -11.65
N VAL A 58 3.95 -6.65 -11.09
CA VAL A 58 3.52 -7.52 -10.00
C VAL A 58 2.19 -8.16 -10.36
N VAL A 59 2.06 -9.45 -10.01
CA VAL A 59 0.79 -10.16 -10.00
C VAL A 59 0.46 -10.54 -8.57
N VAL A 60 -0.74 -10.18 -8.13
CA VAL A 60 -1.25 -10.40 -6.77
C VAL A 60 -2.39 -11.39 -6.84
N LYS A 61 -2.30 -12.50 -6.10
CA LYS A 61 -3.33 -13.55 -6.11
C LYS A 61 -4.28 -13.44 -4.93
N ILE A 62 -5.55 -13.18 -5.20
CA ILE A 62 -6.60 -13.03 -4.18
C ILE A 62 -7.67 -14.10 -4.39
N GLY A 63 -7.52 -15.22 -3.67
CA GLY A 63 -8.34 -16.41 -3.89
C GLY A 63 -8.14 -16.94 -5.31
N ASN A 64 -9.20 -16.92 -6.12
CA ASN A 64 -9.15 -17.36 -7.52
C ASN A 64 -8.93 -16.22 -8.53
N GLU A 65 -8.77 -14.98 -8.06
CA GLU A 65 -8.54 -13.82 -8.92
C GLU A 65 -7.08 -13.38 -8.89
N GLN A 66 -6.66 -12.73 -9.97
CA GLN A 66 -5.32 -12.15 -10.09
C GLN A 66 -5.48 -10.67 -10.41
N LEU A 67 -4.83 -9.83 -9.62
CA LEU A 67 -4.71 -8.40 -9.87
C LEU A 67 -3.30 -8.09 -10.34
N THR A 68 -3.18 -7.16 -11.27
CA THR A 68 -1.89 -6.66 -11.75
C THR A 68 -1.56 -5.32 -11.09
N GLY A 69 -0.28 -4.98 -11.12
CA GLY A 69 0.20 -3.71 -10.62
C GLY A 69 1.70 -3.57 -10.81
N ALA A 70 2.27 -2.57 -10.14
CA ALA A 70 3.70 -2.31 -10.17
C ALA A 70 4.22 -1.95 -8.78
N VAL A 71 5.50 -2.27 -8.53
CA VAL A 71 6.19 -1.81 -7.32
C VAL A 71 6.27 -0.28 -7.34
N SER A 72 5.66 0.37 -6.35
CA SER A 72 5.59 1.83 -6.23
C SER A 72 6.72 2.42 -5.39
N SER A 73 7.24 1.67 -4.41
CA SER A 73 8.40 2.09 -3.63
C SER A 73 9.15 0.89 -3.08
N VAL A 74 10.46 1.04 -2.90
CA VAL A 74 11.31 0.08 -2.19
C VAL A 74 12.01 0.83 -1.06
N THR A 75 11.96 0.30 0.15
CA THR A 75 12.69 0.81 1.31
C THR A 75 14.02 0.05 1.40
N PRO A 76 15.14 0.63 0.95
CA PRO A 76 16.41 -0.10 0.78
C PRO A 76 17.11 -0.46 2.09
N LEU A 77 16.61 0.02 3.24
CA LEU A 77 17.16 -0.33 4.54
C LEU A 77 16.73 -1.75 4.92
N SER A 78 17.61 -2.72 4.72
CA SER A 78 17.42 -4.08 5.24
C SER A 78 17.40 -4.03 6.76
N LYS A 79 16.26 -4.40 7.36
CA LYS A 79 16.13 -4.59 8.81
C LYS A 79 15.91 -6.08 9.06
N ASN A 80 16.83 -6.72 9.78
CA ASN A 80 16.79 -8.16 10.06
C ASN A 80 16.79 -9.04 8.78
N GLY A 81 17.44 -8.59 7.70
CA GLY A 81 17.48 -9.35 6.45
C GLY A 81 16.23 -9.21 5.57
N ILE A 82 15.37 -8.24 5.85
CA ILE A 82 14.11 -8.01 5.12
C ILE A 82 14.10 -6.61 4.51
N ILE A 83 13.74 -6.54 3.23
CA ILE A 83 13.43 -5.33 2.49
C ILE A 83 11.92 -5.18 2.41
N GLN A 84 11.44 -3.98 2.73
CA GLN A 84 10.04 -3.62 2.61
C GLN A 84 9.80 -2.89 1.29
N PHE A 85 8.69 -3.16 0.65
CA PHE A 85 8.27 -2.49 -0.58
C PHE A 85 6.77 -2.28 -0.59
N THR A 86 6.31 -1.38 -1.45
CA THR A 86 4.89 -1.16 -1.70
C THR A 86 4.56 -1.47 -3.15
N VAL A 87 3.35 -1.97 -3.39
CA VAL A 87 2.80 -2.23 -4.72
C VAL A 87 1.55 -1.40 -4.90
N GLN A 88 1.51 -0.66 -6.00
CA GLN A 88 0.31 -0.01 -6.51
C GLN A 88 -0.38 -0.99 -7.45
N LEU A 89 -1.66 -1.26 -7.20
CA LEU A 89 -2.50 -2.08 -8.07
C LEU A 89 -3.02 -1.22 -9.23
N ASP A 90 -3.21 -1.85 -10.39
CA ASP A 90 -3.86 -1.22 -11.54
C ASP A 90 -5.37 -1.01 -11.27
N ASP A 91 -5.97 -1.96 -10.58
CA ASP A 91 -7.31 -1.86 -9.97
C ASP A 91 -7.18 -1.95 -8.45
N ASP A 92 -6.98 -0.78 -7.84
CA ASP A 92 -6.80 -0.64 -6.39
C ASP A 92 -8.13 -0.51 -5.62
N ASN A 93 -9.28 -0.57 -6.31
CA ASN A 93 -10.61 -0.53 -5.70
C ASN A 93 -11.42 -1.83 -5.87
N HIS A 94 -10.74 -2.89 -6.33
CA HIS A 94 -11.35 -4.19 -6.58
C HIS A 94 -12.20 -4.69 -5.38
N PRO A 95 -13.45 -5.16 -5.57
CA PRO A 95 -14.38 -5.50 -4.49
C PRO A 95 -13.91 -6.55 -3.47
N ARG A 96 -12.86 -7.31 -3.79
CA ARG A 96 -12.26 -8.30 -2.88
C ARG A 96 -11.18 -7.73 -1.96
N LEU A 97 -10.66 -6.55 -2.29
CA LEU A 97 -9.64 -5.87 -1.48
C LEU A 97 -10.25 -5.33 -0.20
N ARG A 98 -9.54 -5.53 0.90
CA ARG A 98 -9.90 -5.03 2.22
C ARG A 98 -8.66 -4.88 3.07
N SER A 99 -8.70 -3.95 4.01
CA SER A 99 -7.58 -3.72 4.93
C SER A 99 -7.25 -5.00 5.72
N GLY A 100 -5.97 -5.31 5.86
CA GLY A 100 -5.47 -6.50 6.56
C GLY A 100 -5.59 -7.82 5.79
N LEU A 101 -6.02 -7.80 4.53
CA LEU A 101 -6.02 -8.99 3.68
C LEU A 101 -4.58 -9.46 3.41
N LYS A 102 -4.29 -10.74 3.73
CA LYS A 102 -3.05 -11.40 3.34
C LYS A 102 -3.20 -12.04 1.96
N THR A 103 -2.21 -11.84 1.10
CA THR A 103 -2.21 -12.29 -0.29
C THR A 103 -0.80 -12.62 -0.75
N ASP A 104 -0.69 -13.51 -1.74
CA ASP A 104 0.59 -13.85 -2.35
C ASP A 104 0.92 -12.84 -3.46
N VAL A 105 2.13 -12.29 -3.41
CA VAL A 105 2.62 -11.26 -4.32
C VAL A 105 3.77 -11.83 -5.16
N TYR A 106 3.60 -11.86 -6.48
CA TYR A 106 4.60 -12.35 -7.42
C TYR A 106 5.21 -11.16 -8.16
N VAL A 107 6.45 -10.82 -7.82
CA VAL A 107 7.22 -9.77 -8.50
C VAL A 107 7.93 -10.37 -9.71
N MET A 108 7.64 -9.85 -10.89
CA MET A 108 8.29 -10.27 -12.13
C MET A 108 9.63 -9.54 -12.28
N ASN A 109 10.75 -10.26 -12.12
CA ASN A 109 12.09 -9.66 -12.17
C ASN A 109 12.84 -9.86 -13.52
N ALA A 110 12.31 -10.66 -14.43
CA ALA A 110 12.82 -10.69 -15.81
C ALA A 110 11.71 -11.21 -16.70
N VAL A 111 11.24 -10.37 -17.62
CA VAL A 111 10.48 -10.87 -18.77
C VAL A 111 11.51 -11.56 -19.65
N LYS A 112 11.47 -12.89 -19.72
CA LYS A 112 12.20 -13.63 -20.76
C LYS A 112 11.34 -13.57 -22.02
N ASP A 113 11.32 -12.41 -22.67
CA ASP A 113 10.80 -12.31 -24.03
C ASP A 113 11.74 -13.15 -24.91
N ASP A 114 11.17 -14.08 -25.66
CA ASP A 114 11.85 -14.93 -26.64
C ASP A 114 12.51 -16.23 -26.13
N VAL A 115 11.67 -17.17 -25.66
CA VAL A 115 11.97 -18.60 -25.83
C VAL A 115 11.04 -19.18 -26.90
N MET A 116 11.49 -19.16 -28.16
CA MET A 116 10.94 -20.04 -29.18
C MET A 116 11.20 -21.50 -28.80
N ARG A 117 10.19 -22.34 -29.03
CA ARG A 117 10.22 -23.80 -28.84
C ARG A 117 11.01 -24.50 -29.93
#